data_AF-A0A4Y2GU96-F1
#
_entry.id   AF-A0A4Y2GU96-F1
#
_cell.length_a   1.000
_cell.length_b   1.000
_cell.length_c   1.000
_cell.angle_alpha   90.00
_cell.angle_beta   90.00
_cell.angle_gamma   90.00
#
_symmetry.space_group_name_H-M   'P 1'
#
loop_
_entity.id
_entity.type
_entity.pdbx_description
1 polymer ?
#
loop_
_entity_poly.entity_id
_entity_poly.type
_entity_poly.pdbx_seq_one_letter_code
_entity_poly.pdbx_strand_id
1 'polypeptide(L)'
;MRLFSSSEDECEENDQNIETSIDGTIWQKIQQGSGPGRSPLHTTFREISGPTGYAKRNIMKGKVRSAFSLILDQCIMNHIKMCTESEASRVLGSEWSLTSADSTTISESRKTCKIGYCKKKKNICSTCKKYVCGKCLRERPSICKKFDDN
;
A
#
# COMPACT_ATOMS: atom_id res chain seq x y z
N MET A 1 -33.23 -10.60 -51.93
CA MET A 1 -33.67 -9.78 -50.78
C MET A 1 -32.51 -8.88 -50.38
N ARG A 2 -32.64 -7.59 -50.63
CA ARG A 2 -31.80 -6.54 -50.04
C ARG A 2 -32.75 -5.60 -49.31
N LEU A 3 -32.55 -5.44 -48.01
CA LEU A 3 -33.13 -4.37 -47.23
C LEU A 3 -31.99 -3.81 -46.37
N PHE A 4 -31.34 -2.77 -46.88
CA PHE A 4 -30.61 -1.83 -46.03
C PHE A 4 -31.54 -0.63 -45.87
N SER A 5 -32.17 -0.52 -44.71
CA SER A 5 -32.90 0.67 -44.30
C SER A 5 -31.91 1.54 -43.54
N SER A 6 -31.49 2.66 -44.14
CA SER A 6 -30.75 3.72 -43.46
C SER A 6 -31.77 4.58 -42.73
N SER A 7 -31.66 4.68 -41.40
CA SER A 7 -32.43 5.63 -40.59
C SER A 7 -31.52 6.80 -40.28
N GLU A 8 -31.80 7.94 -40.88
CA GLU A 8 -31.11 9.21 -40.66
C GLU A 8 -31.98 9.96 -39.64
N ASP A 9 -31.68 9.76 -38.36
CA ASP A 9 -32.38 10.45 -37.27
C ASP A 9 -31.62 11.73 -36.93
N GLU A 10 -32.08 12.85 -37.49
CA GLU A 10 -31.61 14.19 -37.16
C GLU A 10 -32.10 14.57 -35.75
N CYS A 11 -31.21 14.50 -34.76
CA CYS A 11 -31.51 14.94 -33.40
C CYS A 11 -31.15 16.43 -33.24
N GLU A 12 -32.18 17.26 -33.12
CA GLU A 12 -32.05 18.69 -32.86
C GLU A 12 -31.21 18.97 -31.61
N GLU A 13 -30.19 19.79 -31.79
CA GLU A 13 -29.19 20.17 -30.78
C GLU A 13 -29.81 21.17 -29.80
N ASN A 14 -30.17 20.70 -28.59
CA ASN A 14 -30.63 21.57 -27.51
C ASN A 14 -29.43 22.30 -26.88
N ASP A 15 -29.03 23.39 -27.54
CA ASP A 15 -27.79 24.14 -27.38
C ASP A 15 -27.76 25.08 -26.15
N GLN A 16 -28.33 24.64 -25.01
CA GLN A 16 -28.57 25.53 -23.85
C GLN A 16 -27.88 25.10 -22.54
N ASN A 17 -27.02 24.08 -22.51
CA ASN A 17 -26.36 23.63 -21.27
C ASN A 17 -24.90 23.16 -21.45
N ILE A 18 -24.20 23.72 -22.44
CA ILE A 18 -22.82 23.36 -22.74
C ILE A 18 -21.92 24.58 -22.51
N GLU A 19 -20.90 24.43 -21.66
CA GLU A 19 -19.88 25.44 -21.38
C GLU A 19 -18.50 24.91 -21.79
N THR A 20 -17.77 25.67 -22.59
CA THR A 20 -16.44 25.27 -23.06
C THR A 20 -15.36 26.05 -22.32
N SER A 21 -14.48 25.32 -21.63
CA SER A 21 -13.32 25.86 -20.94
C SER A 21 -12.24 26.34 -21.95
N ILE A 22 -11.32 27.18 -21.48
CA ILE A 22 -10.27 27.80 -22.30
C ILE A 22 -9.31 26.79 -22.96
N ASP A 23 -9.24 25.57 -22.41
CA ASP A 23 -8.47 24.44 -22.93
C ASP A 23 -9.25 23.60 -23.96
N GLY A 24 -10.48 23.99 -24.30
CA GLY A 24 -11.38 23.26 -25.20
C GLY A 24 -12.18 22.16 -24.51
N THR A 25 -12.09 22.02 -23.18
CA THR A 25 -12.90 21.03 -22.45
C THR A 25 -14.37 21.45 -22.44
N ILE A 26 -15.25 20.59 -22.93
CA ILE A 26 -16.69 20.83 -23.03
C ILE A 26 -17.39 20.25 -21.79
N TRP A 27 -18.08 21.10 -21.02
CA TRP A 27 -18.84 20.75 -19.83
C TRP A 27 -20.33 20.83 -20.12
N GLN A 28 -21.02 19.70 -19.97
CA GLN A 28 -22.47 19.66 -20.05
C GLN A 28 -23.08 19.62 -18.66
N LYS A 29 -23.97 20.58 -18.36
CA LYS A 29 -24.66 20.61 -17.08
C LYS A 29 -25.76 19.53 -17.06
N ILE A 30 -25.57 18.50 -16.24
CA ILE A 30 -26.57 17.44 -16.04
C ILE A 30 -27.70 18.00 -15.15
N GLN A 31 -28.94 17.93 -15.64
CA GLN A 31 -30.13 18.27 -14.85
C GLN A 31 -30.29 17.26 -13.70
N GLN A 32 -30.38 17.76 -12.47
CA GLN A 32 -30.54 16.91 -11.29
C GLN A 32 -31.94 16.28 -11.31
N GLY A 33 -32.01 14.96 -11.50
CA GLY A 33 -33.22 14.17 -11.24
C GLY A 33 -34.02 13.66 -12.44
N SER A 34 -33.52 13.74 -13.69
CA SER A 34 -34.28 13.21 -14.83
C SER A 34 -33.50 12.17 -15.63
N GLY A 35 -33.70 10.90 -15.24
CA GLY A 35 -33.40 9.74 -16.07
C GLY A 35 -34.31 8.58 -15.62
N PRO A 36 -35.13 7.99 -16.50
CA PRO A 36 -35.90 6.80 -16.15
C PRO A 36 -34.95 5.62 -16.07
N GLY A 37 -34.40 5.40 -14.88
CA GLY A 37 -33.49 4.29 -14.59
C GLY A 37 -33.24 4.22 -13.10
N ARG A 38 -33.13 3.01 -12.56
CA ARG A 38 -32.67 2.85 -11.17
C ARG A 38 -31.26 3.40 -11.08
N SER A 39 -31.06 4.43 -10.26
CA SER A 39 -29.72 4.78 -9.78
C SER A 39 -29.07 3.49 -9.26
N PRO A 40 -27.80 3.19 -9.59
CA PRO A 40 -27.13 2.03 -9.04
C PRO A 40 -27.33 2.02 -7.53
N LEU A 41 -27.98 0.98 -6.99
CA LEU A 41 -28.32 0.88 -5.57
C LEU A 41 -27.09 1.07 -4.65
N HIS A 42 -25.89 0.87 -5.21
CA HIS A 42 -24.62 0.94 -4.50
C HIS A 42 -23.98 2.35 -4.45
N THR A 43 -24.54 3.36 -5.11
CA THR A 43 -23.97 4.73 -5.10
C THR A 43 -24.86 5.78 -4.46
N THR A 44 -25.86 5.35 -3.66
CA THR A 44 -26.54 6.29 -2.77
C THR A 44 -25.55 6.75 -1.70
N PHE A 45 -25.04 7.98 -1.86
CA PHE A 45 -24.30 8.69 -0.84
C PHE A 45 -25.22 8.84 0.37
N ARG A 46 -25.13 7.90 1.32
CA ARG A 46 -25.79 8.04 2.60
C ARG A 46 -24.99 9.06 3.38
N GLU A 47 -25.67 10.10 3.85
CA GLU A 47 -25.17 11.27 4.59
C GLU A 47 -24.55 10.94 5.97
N ILE A 48 -24.03 9.72 6.13
CA ILE A 48 -23.49 9.19 7.37
C ILE A 48 -21.97 9.12 7.21
N SER A 49 -21.27 10.08 7.82
CA SER A 49 -19.81 10.10 7.82
C SER A 49 -19.24 8.82 8.44
N GLY A 50 -18.24 8.23 7.77
CA GLY A 50 -17.42 7.16 8.34
C GLY A 50 -17.19 5.96 7.42
N PRO A 51 -16.45 4.95 7.91
CA PRO A 51 -16.12 3.77 7.14
C PRO A 51 -17.35 2.91 6.85
N THR A 52 -17.33 2.24 5.69
CA THR A 52 -18.35 1.27 5.30
C THR A 52 -18.44 0.11 6.30
N GLY A 53 -19.56 -0.62 6.31
CA GLY A 53 -19.70 -1.81 7.16
C GLY A 53 -18.64 -2.89 6.90
N TYR A 54 -18.10 -2.96 5.68
CA TYR A 54 -16.96 -3.82 5.36
C TYR A 54 -15.66 -3.36 6.02
N ALA A 55 -15.33 -2.07 5.92
CA ALA A 55 -14.15 -1.50 6.54
C ALA A 55 -14.22 -1.59 8.07
N LYS A 56 -15.37 -1.31 8.69
CA LYS A 56 -15.58 -1.45 10.14
C LYS A 56 -15.28 -2.85 10.67
N ARG A 57 -15.66 -3.90 9.93
CA ARG A 57 -15.41 -5.30 10.33
C ARG A 57 -13.93 -5.69 10.28
N ASN A 58 -13.14 -5.02 9.45
CA ASN A 58 -11.73 -5.34 9.22
C ASN A 58 -10.76 -4.41 9.97
N ILE A 59 -11.20 -3.22 10.39
CA ILE A 59 -10.44 -2.28 11.23
C ILE A 59 -10.74 -2.58 12.70
N MET A 60 -10.11 -3.63 13.24
CA MET A 60 -10.27 -4.03 14.65
C MET A 60 -8.99 -3.73 15.45
N LYS A 61 -9.15 -3.41 16.75
CA LYS A 61 -8.01 -3.22 17.66
C LYS A 61 -7.14 -4.48 17.68
N GLY A 62 -5.83 -4.31 17.50
CA GLY A 62 -4.86 -5.42 17.47
C GLY A 62 -4.78 -6.16 16.13
N LYS A 63 -5.62 -5.84 15.14
CA LYS A 63 -5.56 -6.44 13.78
C LYS A 63 -5.12 -5.43 12.72
N VAL A 64 -3.91 -4.89 12.88
CA VAL A 64 -3.35 -3.87 11.97
C VAL A 64 -3.22 -4.41 10.53
N ARG A 65 -2.91 -5.70 10.36
CA ARG A 65 -2.74 -6.31 9.04
C ARG A 65 -4.04 -6.30 8.22
N SER A 66 -5.19 -6.61 8.83
CA SER A 66 -6.47 -6.59 8.11
C SER A 66 -6.88 -5.16 7.73
N ALA A 67 -6.61 -4.18 8.61
CA ALA A 67 -6.84 -2.78 8.28
C ALA A 67 -5.94 -2.30 7.12
N PHE A 68 -4.67 -2.70 7.12
CA PHE A 68 -3.72 -2.37 6.05
C PHE A 68 -4.11 -2.99 4.70
N SER A 69 -4.61 -4.23 4.70
CA SER A 69 -5.10 -4.91 3.49
C SER A 69 -6.33 -4.27 2.86
N LEU A 70 -7.03 -3.36 3.56
CA LEU A 70 -8.11 -2.56 2.95
C LEU A 70 -7.57 -1.40 2.09
N ILE A 71 -6.34 -0.95 2.35
CA ILE A 71 -5.69 0.16 1.64
C ILE A 71 -4.82 -0.40 0.52
N LEU A 72 -3.99 -1.39 0.84
CA LEU A 72 -3.15 -2.10 -0.12
C LEU A 72 -3.64 -3.53 -0.24
N ASP A 73 -4.51 -3.76 -1.22
CA ASP A 73 -5.05 -5.07 -1.50
C ASP A 73 -4.01 -6.01 -2.13
N GLN A 74 -4.40 -7.28 -2.28
CA GLN A 74 -3.54 -8.29 -2.86
C GLN A 74 -3.22 -8.00 -4.34
N CYS A 75 -4.12 -7.35 -5.07
CA CYS A 75 -3.92 -7.02 -6.48
C CYS A 75 -2.80 -5.98 -6.63
N ILE A 76 -2.82 -4.91 -5.83
CA ILE A 76 -1.78 -3.88 -5.78
C ILE A 76 -0.44 -4.52 -5.36
N MET A 77 -0.43 -5.33 -4.30
CA MET A 77 0.78 -6.00 -3.85
C MET A 77 1.37 -6.94 -4.91
N ASN A 78 0.53 -7.70 -5.61
CA ASN A 78 0.95 -8.56 -6.71
C ASN A 78 1.49 -7.75 -7.88
N HIS A 79 0.86 -6.63 -8.22
CA HIS A 79 1.31 -5.75 -9.29
C HIS A 79 2.70 -5.16 -8.97
N ILE A 80 2.89 -4.65 -7.75
CA ILE A 80 4.19 -4.17 -7.28
C ILE A 80 5.24 -5.27 -7.39
N LYS A 81 4.91 -6.49 -6.94
CA LYS A 81 5.80 -7.65 -7.04
C LYS A 81 6.21 -7.91 -8.50
N MET A 82 5.23 -8.05 -9.40
CA MET A 82 5.48 -8.33 -10.81
C MET A 82 6.37 -7.28 -11.48
N CYS A 83 6.08 -5.99 -11.26
CA CYS A 83 6.89 -4.91 -11.81
C CYS A 83 8.31 -4.92 -11.25
N THR A 84 8.47 -5.20 -9.96
CA THR A 84 9.79 -5.29 -9.31
C THR A 84 10.59 -6.47 -9.87
N GLU A 85 9.96 -7.63 -10.05
CA GLU A 85 10.61 -8.83 -10.59
C GLU A 85 11.04 -8.65 -12.04
N SER A 86 10.18 -8.04 -12.86
CA SER A 86 10.48 -7.74 -14.25
C SER A 86 11.67 -6.78 -14.38
N GLU A 87 11.69 -5.71 -13.58
CA GLU A 87 12.78 -4.73 -13.61
C GLU A 87 14.10 -5.31 -13.07
N ALA A 88 14.04 -6.07 -11.98
CA ALA A 88 15.21 -6.75 -11.44
C ALA A 88 15.80 -7.74 -12.46
N SER A 89 14.95 -8.52 -13.13
CA SER A 89 15.38 -9.46 -14.16
C SER A 89 16.04 -8.75 -15.35
N ARG A 90 15.48 -7.61 -15.77
CA ARG A 90 16.05 -6.77 -16.83
C ARG A 90 17.43 -6.22 -16.48
N VAL A 91 17.62 -5.74 -15.25
CA VAL A 91 18.88 -5.14 -14.78
C VAL A 91 19.96 -6.19 -14.52
N LEU A 92 19.59 -7.35 -13.98
CA LEU A 92 20.52 -8.42 -13.63
C LEU A 92 20.83 -9.37 -14.80
N GLY A 93 20.02 -9.36 -15.86
CA GLY A 93 20.17 -10.26 -17.00
C GLY A 93 19.92 -11.74 -16.66
N SER A 94 19.24 -12.02 -15.54
CA SER A 94 18.90 -13.36 -15.05
C SER A 94 17.50 -13.36 -14.45
N GLU A 95 16.86 -14.53 -14.37
CA GLU A 95 15.56 -14.66 -13.72
C GLU A 95 15.67 -14.29 -12.24
N TRP A 96 14.86 -13.34 -11.81
CA TRP A 96 14.80 -12.91 -10.43
C TRP A 96 13.36 -12.93 -9.92
N SER A 97 13.13 -13.64 -8.82
CA SER A 97 11.82 -13.73 -8.18
C SER A 97 11.88 -13.46 -6.68
N LEU A 98 10.85 -12.82 -6.16
CA LEU A 98 10.63 -12.55 -4.74
C LEU A 98 9.94 -13.76 -4.11
N THR A 99 10.67 -14.49 -3.27
CA THR A 99 10.09 -15.57 -2.46
C THR A 99 9.62 -15.03 -1.11
N SER A 100 8.58 -15.65 -0.53
CA SER A 100 8.10 -15.30 0.81
C SER A 100 9.15 -15.56 1.91
N ALA A 101 10.17 -16.38 1.64
CA ALA A 101 11.29 -16.61 2.55
C ALA A 101 12.15 -15.35 2.75
N ASP A 102 12.29 -14.53 1.71
CA ASP A 102 13.06 -13.27 1.75
C ASP A 102 12.41 -12.21 2.64
N SER A 103 11.09 -12.35 2.89
CA SER A 103 10.33 -11.49 3.80
C SER A 103 10.21 -12.05 5.23
N THR A 104 10.70 -13.27 5.50
CA THR A 104 10.58 -13.89 6.84
C THR A 104 11.78 -13.63 7.76
N THR A 105 12.82 -12.90 7.33
CA THR A 105 14.00 -12.63 8.18
C THR A 105 14.16 -11.18 8.62
N ILE A 106 13.06 -10.46 8.84
CA ILE A 106 13.12 -9.25 9.69
C ILE A 106 11.98 -9.30 10.73
N SER A 107 11.91 -10.39 11.49
CA SER A 107 11.96 -10.17 12.94
C SER A 107 13.41 -9.81 13.29
N GLU A 108 13.90 -8.68 12.77
CA GLU A 108 15.00 -8.00 13.43
C GLU A 108 14.38 -7.58 14.76
N SER A 109 14.50 -8.48 15.74
CA SER A 109 14.69 -8.07 17.12
C SER A 109 15.64 -6.90 17.01
N ARG A 110 15.11 -5.68 17.18
CA ARG A 110 15.88 -4.45 16.98
C ARG A 110 17.19 -4.74 17.68
N LYS A 111 18.31 -4.76 16.94
CA LYS A 111 19.62 -5.23 17.42
C LYS A 111 20.15 -4.27 18.49
N THR A 112 19.36 -3.85 19.46
CA THR A 112 19.68 -2.84 20.45
C THR A 112 20.71 -3.42 21.40
N CYS A 113 21.56 -2.56 21.92
CA CYS A 113 22.46 -2.97 22.99
C CYS A 113 21.61 -3.54 24.14
N LYS A 114 21.77 -4.83 24.44
CA LYS A 114 20.98 -5.52 25.49
C LYS A 114 21.39 -5.11 26.92
N ILE A 115 22.40 -4.24 27.05
CA ILE A 115 22.77 -3.60 28.33
C ILE A 115 21.88 -2.38 28.61
N GLY A 116 21.11 -1.89 27.62
CA GLY A 116 19.99 -0.97 27.85
C GLY A 116 20.29 0.53 27.73
N TYR A 117 21.56 0.95 27.63
CA TYR A 117 21.91 2.38 27.74
C TYR A 117 22.34 3.08 26.43
N CYS A 118 22.36 2.42 25.27
CA CYS A 118 22.99 3.00 24.06
C CYS A 118 22.37 2.58 22.72
N LYS A 119 22.25 3.56 21.79
CA LYS A 119 21.78 3.39 20.40
C LYS A 119 22.90 3.23 19.34
N LYS A 120 24.19 3.12 19.73
CA LYS A 120 25.36 3.17 18.80
C LYS A 120 25.79 1.80 18.23
N LYS A 121 26.66 1.82 17.20
CA LYS A 121 27.24 0.66 16.47
C LYS A 121 27.71 -0.48 17.41
N LYS A 122 27.51 -1.73 16.97
CA LYS A 122 27.35 -2.94 17.81
C LYS A 122 28.39 -4.00 17.48
N ASN A 123 28.97 -4.60 18.51
CA ASN A 123 29.85 -5.76 18.49
C ASN A 123 29.23 -6.89 19.34
N ILE A 124 29.76 -8.11 19.24
CA ILE A 124 29.28 -9.29 20.00
C ILE A 124 30.17 -9.51 21.23
N CYS A 125 29.55 -9.70 22.40
CA CYS A 125 30.26 -10.07 23.63
C CYS A 125 30.79 -11.51 23.55
N SER A 126 32.06 -11.73 23.87
CA SER A 126 32.69 -13.07 23.85
C SER A 126 32.08 -14.03 24.88
N THR A 127 31.71 -13.52 26.06
CA THR A 127 31.16 -14.29 27.19
C THR A 127 29.68 -14.62 27.02
N CYS A 128 28.82 -13.60 26.85
CA CYS A 128 27.37 -13.82 26.86
C CYS A 128 26.72 -13.86 25.47
N LYS A 129 27.50 -13.76 24.39
CA LYS A 129 27.05 -13.79 22.99
C LYS A 129 25.95 -12.76 22.65
N LYS A 130 25.79 -11.71 23.46
CA LYS A 130 24.82 -10.62 23.25
C LYS A 130 25.42 -9.48 22.43
N TYR A 131 24.57 -8.76 21.69
CA TYR A 131 24.93 -7.53 21.00
C TYR A 131 25.12 -6.35 21.97
N VAL A 132 26.28 -5.70 21.88
CA VAL A 132 26.73 -4.66 22.79
C VAL A 132 27.36 -3.52 22.00
N CYS A 133 27.06 -2.26 22.34
CA CYS A 133 27.71 -1.12 21.66
C CYS A 133 29.17 -0.96 22.11
N GLY A 134 30.00 -0.27 21.32
CA GLY A 134 31.41 -0.02 21.68
C GLY A 134 31.62 0.67 23.04
N LYS A 135 30.66 1.44 23.56
CA LYS A 135 30.74 2.05 24.92
C LYS A 135 30.55 1.05 26.07
N CYS A 136 29.84 -0.03 25.77
CA CYS A 136 29.49 -1.08 26.72
C CYS A 136 30.37 -2.33 26.56
N LEU A 137 31.26 -2.33 25.56
CA LEU A 137 32.23 -3.37 25.27
C LEU A 137 33.62 -2.88 25.70
N ARG A 138 34.41 -3.72 26.37
CA ARG A 138 35.86 -3.50 26.52
C ARG A 138 36.58 -4.11 25.31
N GLU A 139 37.67 -3.51 24.85
CA GLU A 139 38.24 -3.89 23.54
C GLU A 139 38.95 -5.25 23.55
N ARG A 140 39.52 -5.72 24.67
CA ARG A 140 40.07 -7.08 24.79
C ARG A 140 40.05 -7.62 26.24
N PRO A 141 39.48 -8.82 26.47
CA PRO A 141 38.55 -9.52 25.58
C PRO A 141 37.26 -8.69 25.41
N SER A 142 36.54 -8.88 24.30
CA SER A 142 35.28 -8.19 23.99
C SER A 142 34.15 -8.55 24.96
N ILE A 143 34.26 -8.11 26.21
CA ILE A 143 33.36 -8.45 27.32
C ILE A 143 32.46 -7.26 27.59
N CYS A 144 31.22 -7.56 27.97
CA CYS A 144 30.21 -6.56 28.26
C CYS A 144 30.22 -6.21 29.74
N LYS A 145 30.09 -4.92 30.07
CA LYS A 145 30.23 -4.40 31.44
C LYS A 145 29.31 -5.02 32.51
N LYS A 146 28.26 -5.77 32.12
CA LYS A 146 27.38 -6.48 33.06
C LYS A 146 28.04 -7.69 33.74
N PHE A 147 29.15 -8.20 33.20
CA PHE A 147 29.88 -9.35 33.73
C PHE A 147 31.17 -8.94 34.47
N ASP A 148 31.38 -7.64 34.70
CA ASP A 148 32.55 -7.14 35.44
C ASP A 148 32.36 -7.15 36.97
N ASP A 149 31.15 -7.34 37.49
CA ASP A 149 30.84 -7.21 38.93
C ASP A 149 31.05 -8.51 39.72
N ASN A 150 32.00 -9.37 39.33
CA ASN A 150 32.32 -10.60 40.07
C ASN A 150 33.81 -10.91 40.12
#